data_AF-A0A5E4DB05-F1
#
_entry.id   AF-A0A5E4DB05-F1
#
_cell.length_a   1.000
_cell.length_b   1.000
_cell.length_c   1.000
_cell.angle_alpha   90.00
_cell.angle_beta   90.00
_cell.angle_gamma   90.00
#
_symmetry.space_group_name_H-M   'P 1'
#
loop_
_entity.id
_entity.type
_entity.pdbx_description
1 polymer ?
#
loop_
_entity_poly.entity_id
_entity_poly.type
_entity_poly.pdbx_seq_one_letter_code
_entity_poly.pdbx_strand_id
1 'polypeptide(L)'
;MSMVRSIELVLPKDAVYLAGSNLKGQVILTLNSTLVDPVVKVELVGRGYVEWNEEIGASRDYSREVICNNKADYVHKTKTFPVQGKERRPRPVGPGV
;
A
#
# COMPACT_ATOMS: atom_id res chain seq x y z
N MET A 1 16.24 12.47 18.39
CA MET A 1 14.89 11.84 18.47
C MET A 1 14.21 11.95 17.12
N SER A 2 13.52 10.90 16.65
CA SER A 2 12.74 10.94 15.40
C SER A 2 11.45 11.76 15.60
N MET A 3 11.09 12.58 14.60
CA MET A 3 9.81 13.33 14.59
C MET A 3 8.61 12.38 14.42
N VAL A 4 8.81 11.26 13.72
CA VAL A 4 7.80 10.21 13.54
C VAL A 4 8.00 9.16 14.62
N ARG A 5 6.91 8.81 15.31
CA ARG A 5 6.86 7.76 16.32
C ARG A 5 6.49 6.41 15.73
N SER A 6 5.41 6.35 14.94
CA SER A 6 4.98 5.14 14.24
C SER A 6 4.22 5.45 12.95
N ILE A 7 4.24 4.49 12.03
CA ILE A 7 3.43 4.46 10.81
C ILE A 7 2.83 3.07 10.74
N GLU A 8 1.49 2.98 10.76
CA GLU A 8 0.78 1.71 10.83
C GLU A 8 -0.26 1.64 9.72
N LEU A 9 -0.27 0.53 8.97
CA LEU A 9 -1.31 0.21 8.00
C LEU A 9 -2.30 -0.75 8.64
N VAL A 10 -3.56 -0.34 8.73
CA VAL A 10 -4.65 -1.13 9.30
C VAL A 10 -5.56 -1.59 8.18
N LEU A 11 -5.62 -2.90 7.99
CA LEU A 11 -6.54 -3.59 7.09
C LEU A 11 -7.48 -4.49 7.91
N PRO A 12 -8.71 -4.76 7.44
CA PRO A 12 -9.59 -5.74 8.05
C PRO A 12 -8.89 -7.11 8.15
N LYS A 13 -8.91 -7.70 9.35
CA LYS A 13 -8.38 -9.04 9.57
C LYS A 13 -9.23 -10.07 8.85
N ASP A 14 -8.58 -11.07 8.28
CA ASP A 14 -9.21 -12.26 7.68
C ASP A 14 -10.17 -11.98 6.50
N ALA A 15 -10.04 -10.82 5.85
CA ALA A 15 -10.84 -10.47 4.68
C ALA A 15 -10.18 -10.95 3.38
N VAL A 16 -10.92 -11.73 2.59
CA VAL A 16 -10.56 -12.11 1.22
C VAL A 16 -11.29 -11.20 0.24
N TYR A 17 -10.54 -10.59 -0.69
CA TYR A 17 -11.09 -9.67 -1.69
C TYR A 17 -11.07 -10.33 -3.07
N LEU A 18 -12.24 -10.39 -3.72
CA LEU A 18 -12.39 -10.86 -5.08
C LEU A 18 -12.21 -9.72 -6.09
N ALA A 19 -12.06 -10.07 -7.37
CA ALA A 19 -12.01 -9.09 -8.46
C ALA A 19 -13.20 -8.11 -8.40
N GLY A 20 -12.92 -6.82 -8.55
CA GLY A 20 -13.94 -5.75 -8.45
C GLY A 20 -14.33 -5.34 -7.02
N SER A 21 -13.77 -5.96 -5.98
CA SER A 21 -14.04 -5.59 -4.59
C SER A 21 -13.40 -4.24 -4.23
N ASN A 22 -14.00 -3.55 -3.25
CA ASN A 22 -13.46 -2.33 -2.67
C ASN A 22 -12.68 -2.63 -1.39
N LEU A 23 -11.37 -2.37 -1.39
CA LEU A 23 -10.51 -2.50 -0.22
C LEU A 23 -10.59 -1.21 0.61
N LYS A 24 -11.05 -1.34 1.86
CA LYS A 24 -11.09 -0.24 2.84
C LYS A 24 -10.04 -0.50 3.90
N GLY A 25 -9.28 0.54 4.25
CA GLY A 25 -8.22 0.47 5.26
C GLY A 25 -7.85 1.86 5.74
N GLN A 26 -6.92 1.93 6.68
CA GLN A 26 -6.45 3.18 7.26
C GLN A 26 -4.93 3.16 7.40
N VAL A 27 -4.30 4.33 7.25
CA VAL A 27 -2.92 4.55 7.68
C VAL A 27 -2.95 5.47 8.90
N ILE A 28 -2.29 5.06 9.97
CA ILE A 28 -2.17 5.81 11.22
C ILE A 28 -0.73 6.30 11.33
N LEU A 29 -0.55 7.62 11.35
CA LEU A 29 0.73 8.28 11.53
C LEU A 29 0.78 8.90 12.93
N THR A 30 1.66 8.39 13.79
CA THR A 30 1.90 8.93 15.13
C THR A 30 3.18 9.75 15.11
N LEU A 31 3.11 10.99 15.56
CA LEU A 31 4.24 11.92 15.59
C LEU A 31 4.65 12.25 17.02
N ASN A 32 5.96 12.38 17.26
CA ASN A 32 6.52 12.94 18.49
C ASN A 32 6.50 14.48 18.47
N SER A 33 6.50 15.09 17.28
CA SER A 33 6.47 16.54 17.07
C SER A 33 5.79 16.90 15.75
N THR A 34 5.40 18.16 15.58
CA THR A 34 4.72 18.66 14.38
C THR A 34 5.66 18.62 13.16
N LEU A 35 5.17 18.06 12.04
CA LEU A 35 5.81 18.14 10.74
C LEU A 35 5.24 19.33 9.94
N VAL A 36 6.06 19.97 9.13
CA VAL A 36 5.62 21.01 8.18
C VAL A 36 5.12 20.31 6.91
N ASP A 37 3.86 20.54 6.56
CA ASP A 37 3.19 19.99 5.38
C ASP A 37 3.41 18.48 5.14
N PRO A 38 3.15 17.61 6.13
CA PRO A 38 3.34 16.18 5.98
C PRO A 38 2.43 15.58 4.91
N VAL A 39 2.99 14.65 4.13
CA VAL A 39 2.28 13.92 3.08
C VAL A 39 2.46 12.43 3.29
N VAL A 40 1.36 11.67 3.22
CA VAL A 40 1.36 10.21 3.31
C VAL A 40 1.01 9.63 1.94
N LYS A 41 1.93 8.85 1.37
CA LYS A 41 1.71 8.12 0.11
C LYS A 41 1.42 6.65 0.43
N VAL A 42 0.38 6.10 -0.18
CA VAL A 42 -0.02 4.70 -0.06
C VAL A 42 0.02 4.07 -1.44
N GLU A 43 0.70 2.92 -1.55
CA GLU A 43 0.82 2.14 -2.78
C GLU A 43 0.23 0.74 -2.53
N LEU A 44 -0.68 0.33 -3.41
CA LEU A 44 -1.26 -1.01 -3.44
C LEU A 44 -0.78 -1.71 -4.70
N VAL A 45 -0.01 -2.77 -4.50
CA VAL A 45 0.58 -3.59 -5.56
C VAL A 45 0.13 -5.03 -5.39
N GLY A 46 -0.50 -5.59 -6.42
CA GLY A 46 -0.88 -7.00 -6.49
C GLY A 46 -0.11 -7.67 -7.62
N ARG A 47 0.72 -8.66 -7.27
CA ARG A 47 1.57 -9.40 -8.21
C ARG A 47 1.23 -10.88 -8.16
N GLY A 48 1.16 -11.52 -9.32
CA GLY A 48 1.08 -12.97 -9.41
C GLY A 48 2.39 -13.55 -9.94
N TYR A 49 2.67 -14.74 -9.46
CA TYR A 49 3.87 -15.51 -9.75
C TYR A 49 3.40 -16.92 -10.09
N VAL A 50 3.80 -17.40 -11.26
CA VAL A 50 3.53 -18.78 -11.67
C VAL A 50 4.85 -19.42 -12.03
N GLU A 51 5.09 -20.61 -11.50
CA GLU A 51 6.22 -21.47 -11.83
C GLU A 51 5.67 -22.83 -12.25
N TRP A 52 6.21 -23.41 -13.31
CA TRP A 52 5.81 -24.72 -13.79
C TRP A 52 6.97 -25.44 -14.46
N ASN A 53 6.93 -26.77 -14.39
CA ASN A 53 7.86 -27.62 -15.12
C ASN A 53 7.33 -27.84 -16.53
N GLU A 54 8.20 -27.75 -17.53
CA GLU A 54 7.85 -28.15 -18.89
C GLU A 54 7.75 -29.68 -19.01
N GLU A 55 6.73 -30.17 -19.74
CA GLU A 55 6.56 -31.62 -19.96
C GLU A 55 7.71 -32.22 -20.77
N ILE A 56 8.21 -33.36 -20.28
CA ILE A 56 9.27 -34.16 -20.89
C ILE A 56 8.61 -35.26 -21.74
N GLY A 57 8.92 -35.33 -23.05
CA GLY A 57 8.35 -36.31 -23.96
C GLY A 57 9.36 -36.88 -24.96
N ALA A 58 9.25 -38.18 -25.28
CA ALA A 58 10.19 -38.91 -26.15
C ALA A 58 10.20 -38.46 -27.63
N SER A 59 9.25 -37.61 -28.04
CA SER A 59 9.21 -36.98 -29.37
C SER A 59 9.99 -35.65 -29.45
N ARG A 60 10.62 -35.23 -28.35
CA ARG A 60 11.39 -33.98 -28.26
C ARG A 60 12.87 -34.32 -28.07
N ASP A 61 13.69 -34.06 -29.09
CA ASP A 61 15.13 -34.40 -29.14
C ASP A 61 16.00 -33.76 -28.05
N TYR A 62 15.46 -32.81 -27.27
CA TYR A 62 16.16 -32.09 -26.20
C TYR A 62 15.37 -32.08 -24.90
N SER A 63 14.93 -33.25 -24.45
CA SER A 63 14.18 -33.39 -23.19
C SER A 63 15.09 -33.10 -21.98
N ARG A 64 15.04 -31.87 -21.47
CA ARG A 64 15.66 -31.46 -20.20
C ARG A 64 14.57 -30.99 -19.25
N GLU A 65 14.80 -31.13 -17.96
CA GLU A 65 13.94 -30.53 -16.95
C GLU A 65 14.10 -29.00 -17.03
N VAL A 66 13.06 -28.32 -17.53
CA VAL A 66 13.03 -26.86 -17.68
C VAL A 66 11.99 -26.31 -16.72
N ILE A 67 12.44 -25.43 -15.83
CA ILE A 67 11.56 -24.67 -14.94
C ILE A 67 11.23 -23.34 -15.62
N CYS A 68 9.97 -23.18 -15.99
CA CYS A 68 9.44 -21.95 -16.54
C CYS A 68 8.80 -21.11 -15.43
N ASN A 69 8.92 -19.79 -15.52
CA ASN A 69 8.25 -18.88 -14.60
C ASN A 69 7.67 -17.66 -15.32
N ASN A 70 6.59 -17.12 -14.78
CA ASN A 70 5.98 -15.87 -15.20
C ASN A 70 5.68 -15.00 -13.98
N LYS A 71 5.92 -13.68 -14.14
CA LYS A 71 5.64 -12.67 -13.13
C LYS A 71 4.81 -11.58 -13.78
N ALA A 72 3.71 -11.20 -13.14
CA ALA A 72 2.82 -10.16 -13.65
C ALA A 72 2.31 -9.25 -12.53
N ASP A 73 2.30 -7.94 -12.79
CA ASP A 73 1.71 -6.93 -11.94
C ASP A 73 0.25 -6.70 -12.37
N TYR A 74 -0.71 -7.17 -11.57
CA TYR A 74 -2.15 -7.09 -11.88
C TYR A 74 -2.83 -5.84 -11.34
N VAL A 75 -2.35 -5.35 -10.20
CA VAL A 75 -2.87 -4.15 -9.55
C VAL A 75 -1.70 -3.23 -9.23
N HIS A 76 -1.78 -1.99 -9.67
CA HIS A 76 -0.89 -0.92 -9.24
C HIS A 76 -1.73 0.33 -9.04
N LYS A 77 -1.95 0.71 -7.79
CA LYS A 77 -2.68 1.92 -7.42
C LYS A 77 -1.90 2.71 -6.39
N THR A 78 -1.88 4.02 -6.57
CA THR A 78 -1.18 4.94 -5.70
C THR A 78 -2.12 6.06 -5.29
N LYS A 79 -2.09 6.41 -4.01
CA LYS A 79 -2.85 7.55 -3.50
C LYS A 79 -2.04 8.31 -2.47
N THR A 80 -2.10 9.63 -2.57
CA THR A 80 -1.38 10.56 -1.71
C THR A 80 -2.38 11.34 -0.87
N PHE A 81 -2.11 11.45 0.43
CA PHE A 81 -2.95 12.10 1.42
C PHE A 81 -2.17 13.25 2.07
N PRO A 82 -2.62 14.51 1.92
CA PRO A 82 -2.07 15.61 2.71
C PRO A 82 -2.54 15.46 4.16
N VAL A 83 -1.61 15.56 5.12
CA VAL A 83 -1.94 15.53 6.54
C VAL A 83 -2.12 16.97 7.00
N GLN A 84 -3.38 17.42 7.13
CA GLN A 84 -3.67 18.76 7.60
C GLN A 84 -3.23 18.93 9.06
N GLY A 85 -2.42 19.96 9.34
CA GLY A 85 -2.22 20.45 10.70
C GLY A 85 -3.54 20.98 11.23
N LYS A 86 -3.88 20.65 12.49
CA LYS A 86 -5.11 21.11 13.17
C LYS A 86 -5.46 22.54 12.75
N GLU A 87 -6.66 22.70 12.22
CA GLU A 87 -7.31 23.97 11.94
C GLU A 87 -6.94 24.98 13.04
N ARG A 88 -6.32 26.10 12.67
CA ARG A 88 -6.10 27.22 13.60
C ARG A 88 -7.47 27.60 14.11
N ARG A 89 -7.80 27.28 15.37
CA ARG A 89 -8.99 27.83 16.03
C ARG A 89 -8.94 29.35 15.84
N PRO A 90 -10.00 29.99 15.32
CA PRO A 90 -10.04 31.44 15.29
C PRO A 90 -9.84 31.96 16.70
N ARG A 91 -8.94 32.94 16.87
CA ARG A 91 -8.78 33.65 18.16
C ARG A 91 -10.16 34.21 18.55
N PRO A 92 -10.59 34.10 19.82
CA PRO A 92 -11.79 34.80 20.24
C PRO A 92 -11.55 36.30 20.02
N VAL A 93 -12.41 36.92 19.22
CA VAL A 93 -12.46 38.37 19.10
C VAL A 93 -12.93 38.87 20.47
N GLY A 94 -12.03 39.55 21.21
CA GLY A 94 -12.38 40.19 22.47
C GLY A 94 -13.50 41.22 22.28
N PRO A 95 -14.27 41.54 23.32
CA PRO A 95 -15.38 42.47 23.19
C PRO A 95 -14.84 43.82 22.72
N GLY A 96 -15.43 44.33 21.64
CA GLY A 96 -15.18 45.68 21.14
C GLY A 96 -15.52 46.72 22.20
N VAL A 97 -14.83 47.85 22.06
CA VAL A 97 -14.96 49.11 22.81
C VAL A 97 -16.38 49.40 23.29
#